data_AF-A0A7V9M5I5-F1
#
_entry.id   AF-A0A7V9M5I5-F1
#
_cell.length_a   1.000
_cell.length_b   1.000
_cell.length_c   1.000
_cell.angle_alpha   90.00
_cell.angle_beta   90.00
_cell.angle_gamma   90.00
#
_symmetry.space_group_name_H-M   'P 1'
#
loop_
_entity.id
_entity.type
_entity.pdbx_description
1 polymer ?
#
loop_
_entity_poly.entity_id
_entity_poly.type
_entity_poly.pdbx_seq_one_letter_code
_entity_poly.pdbx_strand_id
1 'polypeptide(L)' 'MAYDIRTATGIPTENVGSLPRPSKLQAAYADYDAGKISSGDLEELQDEAVKDS' A
#
# COMPACT_ATOMS: atom_id res chain seq x y z
N MET A 1 18.58 17.12 -19.34
CA MET A 1 17.69 17.27 -18.16
C MET A 1 16.34 16.69 -18.52
N ALA A 2 15.83 15.71 -17.77
CA ALA A 2 14.52 15.12 -18.03
C ALA A 2 13.43 16.15 -17.72
N TYR A 3 12.47 16.32 -18.62
CA TYR A 3 11.33 17.22 -18.42
C TYR A 3 10.45 16.70 -17.28
N ASP A 4 10.31 17.48 -16.20
CA ASP A 4 9.40 17.19 -15.10
C ASP A 4 8.19 18.13 -15.19
N ILE A 5 7.03 17.56 -15.54
CA ILE A 5 5.78 18.32 -15.74
C ILE A 5 5.34 19.03 -14.45
N ARG A 6 5.74 18.49 -13.29
CA ARG A 6 5.38 19.04 -11.97
C ARG A 6 6.08 20.38 -11.74
N THR A 7 7.35 20.49 -12.15
CA THR A 7 8.10 21.74 -12.06
C THR A 7 7.73 22.73 -13.17
N ALA A 8 7.29 22.23 -14.32
CA ALA A 8 6.91 23.06 -15.47
C ALA A 8 5.55 23.78 -15.29
N THR A 9 4.58 23.15 -14.62
CA THR A 9 3.22 23.70 -14.47
C THR A 9 2.94 24.30 -13.09
N GLY A 10 3.67 23.88 -12.05
CA GLY A 10 3.43 24.30 -10.67
C GLY A 10 2.13 23.72 -10.06
N ILE A 11 1.47 22.78 -10.74
CA ILE A 11 0.24 22.15 -10.27
C ILE A 11 0.58 20.96 -9.36
N PRO A 12 0.03 20.89 -8.13
CA PRO A 12 0.21 19.74 -7.26
C PRO A 12 -0.33 18.45 -7.89
N THR A 13 0.42 17.36 -7.77
CA THR A 13 0.00 16.02 -8.22
C THR A 13 -0.20 15.11 -7.02
N GLU A 14 -1.19 14.24 -7.12
CA GLU A 14 -1.46 13.17 -6.15
C GLU A 14 -1.43 11.80 -6.84
N ASN A 15 -1.13 10.74 -6.09
CA ASN A 15 -1.16 9.39 -6.62
C ASN A 15 -2.61 8.94 -6.83
N VAL A 16 -2.89 8.33 -7.98
CA VAL A 16 -4.23 7.80 -8.27
C VAL A 16 -4.33 6.36 -7.80
N GLY A 17 -5.28 6.06 -6.92
CA GLY A 17 -5.71 4.70 -6.60
C GLY A 17 -4.79 3.94 -5.65
N SER A 18 -4.71 2.61 -5.83
CA SER A 18 -3.99 1.70 -4.94
C SER A 18 -2.50 1.65 -5.22
N LEU A 19 -1.70 1.67 -4.15
CA LEU A 19 -0.28 1.32 -4.21
C LEU A 19 -0.09 -0.21 -4.21
N PRO A 20 1.03 -0.73 -4.73
CA PRO A 20 1.35 -2.16 -4.64
C PRO A 20 1.36 -2.61 -3.18
N ARG A 21 0.56 -3.63 -2.84
CA ARG A 21 0.57 -4.17 -1.47
C ARG A 21 1.91 -4.85 -1.18
N PRO A 22 2.52 -4.65 0.01
CA PRO A 22 3.73 -5.37 0.40
C PRO A 22 3.54 -6.89 0.37
N SER A 23 4.61 -7.63 0.08
CA SER A 23 4.59 -9.11 0.05
C SER A 23 4.12 -9.73 1.37
N LYS A 24 4.47 -9.09 2.50
CA LYS A 24 4.00 -9.47 3.84
C LYS A 24 2.48 -9.43 3.95
N LEU A 25 1.86 -8.33 3.51
CA LEU A 25 0.40 -8.17 3.54
C LEU A 25 -0.30 -9.14 2.57
N GLN A 26 0.31 -9.40 1.42
CA GLN A 26 -0.22 -10.40 0.48
C GLN A 26 -0.24 -11.81 1.08
N ALA A 27 0.82 -12.21 1.80
CA ALA A 27 0.86 -13.49 2.52
C ALA A 27 -0.17 -13.55 3.65
N ALA A 28 -0.36 -12.45 4.38
CA ALA A 28 -1.33 -12.36 5.46
C ALA A 28 -2.77 -12.60 4.99
N TYR A 29 -3.16 -12.08 3.83
CA TYR A 29 -4.47 -12.38 3.25
C TYR A 29 -4.65 -13.89 2.98
N ALA A 30 -3.63 -14.54 2.41
CA ALA A 30 -3.69 -15.98 2.17
C ALA A 30 -3.79 -16.80 3.47
N ASP A 31 -3.12 -16.35 4.53
CA ASP A 31 -3.18 -16.99 5.84
C ASP A 31 -4.52 -16.75 6.55
N TYR A 32 -5.11 -15.57 6.39
CA TYR A 32 -6.46 -15.26 6.89
C TYR A 32 -7.53 -16.09 6.19
N ASP A 33 -7.47 -16.17 4.85
CA ASP A 33 -8.38 -16.98 4.05
C ASP A 33 -8.26 -18.48 4.38
N ALA A 34 -7.07 -18.92 4.79
CA ALA A 34 -6.82 -20.26 5.29
C ALA A 34 -7.22 -20.48 6.77
N GLY A 35 -7.71 -19.44 7.46
CA GLY A 35 -8.10 -19.47 8.87
C GLY A 35 -6.92 -19.60 9.85
N LYS A 36 -5.69 -19.28 9.42
CA LYS A 36 -4.48 -19.37 10.25
C LYS A 36 -4.26 -18.16 11.14
N ILE A 37 -4.75 -16.99 10.71
CA ILE A 37 -4.72 -15.74 11.49
C ILE A 37 -6.13 -15.20 11.64
N SER A 38 -6.37 -14.44 12.71
CA SER A 38 -7.66 -13.79 12.95
C SER A 38 -7.81 -12.53 12.09
N SER A 39 -9.03 -11.99 12.05
CA SER A 39 -9.27 -10.70 11.38
C SER A 39 -8.53 -9.55 12.05
N GLY A 40 -8.33 -9.60 13.38
CA GLY A 40 -7.57 -8.60 14.11
C GLY A 40 -6.08 -8.62 13.73
N ASP A 41 -5.49 -9.81 13.61
CA ASP A 41 -4.10 -9.96 13.16
C ASP A 41 -3.90 -9.43 11.73
N LEU A 42 -4.88 -9.66 10.85
CA LEU A 42 -4.85 -9.13 9.49
C LEU A 42 -4.97 -7.59 9.46
N GLU A 43 -5.79 -7.01 10.34
CA GLU A 43 -5.97 -5.55 10.46
C GLU A 43 -4.67 -4.87 10.94
N GLU A 44 -3.98 -5.44 11.93
CA GLU A 44 -2.68 -4.92 12.38
C GLU A 44 -1.64 -4.91 11.25
N LEU A 45 -1.63 -5.96 10.41
CA LEU A 45 -0.73 -6.04 9.26
C LEU A 45 -1.11 -5.07 8.14
N GLN A 46 -2.39 -4.73 7.99
CA GLN A 46 -2.85 -3.67 7.09
C GLN A 46 -2.39 -2.30 7.58
N ASP A 47 -2.50 -2.03 8.88
CA ASP A 47 -2.03 -0.79 9.50
C ASP A 47 -0.51 -0.61 9.37
N GLU A 48 0.26 -1.68 9.51
CA GLU A 48 1.69 -1.66 9.25
C GLU A 48 2.00 -1.32 7.78
N ALA A 49 1.27 -1.91 6.83
CA ALA A 49 1.48 -1.65 5.41
C ALA A 49 1.17 -0.20 4.99
N VAL A 50 0.19 0.43 5.62
CA VAL A 50 -0.13 1.86 5.39
C VAL A 50 0.99 2.77 5.87
N LYS A 51 1.66 2.44 6.98
CA LYS A 51 2.77 3.26 7.53
C LYS A 51 4.03 3.21 6.66
N ASP A 52 4.21 2.14 5.89
CA ASP A 52 5.36 1.96 4.99
C ASP A 52 5.14 2.58 3.59
N SER A 53 3.95 3.12 3.32
CA SER A 53 3.51 3.61 2.00
C SER A 53 3.54 5.13 1.84
#